data_AF-A0A530A773-F1
#
_entry.id   AF-A0A530A773-F1
#
_cell.length_a   1.000
_cell.length_b   1.000
_cell.length_c   1.000
_cell.angle_alpha   90.00
_cell.angle_beta   90.00
_cell.angle_gamma   90.00
#
_symmetry.space_group_name_H-M   'P 1'
#
loop_
_entity.id
_entity.type
_entity.pdbx_description
1 polymer ?
#
loop_
_entity_poly.entity_id
_entity_poly.type
_entity_poly.pdbx_seq_one_letter_code
_entity_poly.pdbx_strand_id
1 'polypeptide(L)'
;MSLRLATFNVENLMNRFDFSGYRNQLNEDRTLALFDIQSEAEYRILEQARAIAQSDDTRQLTALAIAATRADIICMQEVDNIEALKAFEYGYLFKMIGQ
;
A
#
# COMPACT_ATOMS: atom_id res chain seq x y z
N MET A 1 -11.44 26.57 -21.02
CA MET A 1 -10.41 26.00 -20.13
C MET A 1 -11.10 24.93 -19.29
N SER A 2 -10.61 23.69 -19.27
CA SER A 2 -11.21 22.59 -18.51
C SER A 2 -10.40 22.33 -17.24
N LEU A 3 -11.07 22.20 -16.10
CA LEU A 3 -10.47 21.74 -14.84
C LEU A 3 -10.63 20.23 -14.73
N ARG A 4 -9.54 19.51 -14.45
CA ARG A 4 -9.53 18.07 -14.19
C ARG A 4 -9.36 17.83 -12.70
N LEU A 5 -10.35 17.17 -12.12
CA LEU A 5 -10.35 16.77 -10.71
C LEU A 5 -10.23 15.25 -10.63
N ALA A 6 -9.35 14.75 -9.77
CA ALA A 6 -9.29 13.34 -9.41
C ALA A 6 -9.47 13.16 -7.91
N THR A 7 -10.03 12.02 -7.52
CA THR A 7 -10.19 11.64 -6.12
C THR A 7 -9.56 10.28 -5.89
N PHE A 8 -8.79 10.14 -4.80
CA PHE A 8 -8.17 8.87 -4.41
C PHE A 8 -8.45 8.58 -2.94
N ASN A 9 -8.90 7.37 -2.65
CA ASN A 9 -8.90 6.84 -1.29
C ASN A 9 -7.46 6.35 -0.99
N VAL A 10 -6.93 6.75 0.16
CA VAL A 10 -5.57 6.45 0.61
C VAL A 10 -5.52 5.86 2.03
N GLU A 11 -6.58 5.17 2.46
CA GLU A 11 -6.67 4.52 3.78
C GLU A 11 -5.51 3.53 4.01
N ASN A 12 -5.00 2.91 2.93
CA ASN A 12 -3.97 1.88 3.01
C ASN A 12 -2.52 2.41 2.90
N LEU A 13 -2.29 3.71 3.12
CA LEU A 13 -0.91 4.22 3.16
C LEU A 13 -0.11 3.61 4.31
N MET A 14 -0.77 3.20 5.39
CA MET A 14 -0.15 2.51 6.52
C MET A 14 -0.90 1.20 6.79
N ASN A 15 -0.38 0.07 6.31
CA ASN A 15 -0.96 -1.22 6.65
C ASN A 15 -0.52 -1.66 8.05
N ARG A 16 -1.51 -2.08 8.85
CA ARG A 16 -1.24 -2.82 10.09
C ARG A 16 -0.95 -4.28 9.72
N PHE A 17 -0.01 -4.89 10.43
CA PHE A 17 0.22 -6.33 10.28
C PHE A 17 -0.97 -7.12 10.82
N ASP A 18 -1.50 -8.03 10.01
CA ASP A 18 -2.47 -9.03 10.43
C ASP A 18 -1.81 -10.41 10.43
N PHE A 19 -1.84 -11.09 11.59
CA PHE A 19 -1.27 -12.43 11.76
C PHE A 19 -2.35 -13.50 11.96
N SER A 20 -3.63 -13.15 11.77
CA SER A 20 -4.75 -14.06 12.00
C SER A 20 -4.72 -15.30 11.10
N GLY A 21 -4.08 -15.21 9.93
CA GLY A 21 -3.92 -16.32 8.98
C GLY A 21 -3.17 -17.53 9.53
N TYR A 22 -2.30 -17.37 10.55
CA TYR A 22 -1.58 -18.51 11.14
C TYR A 22 -2.53 -19.56 11.75
N ARG A 23 -3.62 -19.11 12.38
CA ARG A 23 -4.59 -19.99 13.05
C ARG A 23 -5.78 -20.36 12.18
N ASN A 24 -5.96 -19.68 11.05
CA ASN A 24 -7.10 -19.84 10.18
C ASN A 24 -6.65 -19.86 8.72
N GLN A 25 -6.55 -21.05 8.13
CA GLN A 25 -6.17 -21.26 6.73
C GLN A 25 -7.09 -20.53 5.74
N LEU A 26 -8.35 -20.22 6.11
CA LEU A 26 -9.23 -19.41 5.26
C LEU A 26 -8.76 -17.95 5.12
N ASN A 27 -7.97 -17.47 6.08
CA ASN A 27 -7.36 -16.15 6.10
C ASN A 27 -5.87 -16.20 5.76
N GLU A 28 -5.33 -17.37 5.40
CA GLU A 28 -3.94 -17.51 5.01
C GLU A 28 -3.71 -16.86 3.64
N ASP A 29 -2.66 -16.03 3.56
CA ASP A 29 -2.29 -15.39 2.31
C ASP A 29 -1.84 -16.45 1.29
N ARG A 30 -2.31 -16.31 0.04
CA ARG A 30 -2.01 -17.27 -1.04
C ARG A 30 -0.52 -17.43 -1.30
N THR A 31 0.28 -16.40 -1.03
CA THR A 31 1.73 -16.42 -1.19
C THR A 31 2.37 -17.27 -0.12
N LEU A 32 1.92 -17.14 1.14
CA LEU A 32 2.44 -17.92 2.27
C LEU A 32 2.07 -19.40 2.16
N ALA A 33 0.87 -19.70 1.65
CA ALA A 33 0.43 -21.08 1.41
C ALA A 33 1.31 -21.88 0.43
N LEU A 34 2.21 -21.21 -0.33
CA LEU A 34 3.16 -21.85 -1.22
C LEU A 34 4.48 -22.24 -0.53
N PHE A 35 4.70 -21.80 0.71
CA PHE A 35 5.89 -22.11 1.50
C PHE A 35 5.58 -23.14 2.56
N ASP A 36 6.58 -23.99 2.86
CA ASP A 36 6.49 -24.95 3.95
C ASP A 36 6.89 -24.26 5.26
N ILE A 37 5.91 -23.71 5.98
CA ILE A 37 6.12 -22.91 7.20
C ILE A 37 6.01 -23.81 8.44
N GLN A 38 7.09 -23.91 9.21
CA GLN A 38 7.20 -24.89 10.28
C GLN A 38 6.87 -24.33 11.67
N SER A 39 6.78 -23.00 11.82
CA SER A 39 6.52 -22.37 13.12
C SER A 39 5.76 -21.03 13.03
N GLU A 40 5.10 -20.65 14.13
CA GLU A 40 4.44 -19.34 14.25
C GLU A 40 5.44 -18.17 14.14
N ALA A 41 6.65 -18.34 14.68
CA ALA A 41 7.68 -17.31 14.63
C ALA A 41 8.13 -17.05 13.19
N GLU A 42 8.32 -18.11 12.41
CA GLU A 42 8.63 -18.03 10.98
C GLU A 42 7.47 -17.42 10.18
N TYR A 43 6.23 -17.86 10.44
CA TYR A 43 5.03 -17.28 9.82
C TYR A 43 4.98 -15.76 10.00
N ARG A 44 5.17 -15.27 11.23
CA ARG A 44 5.11 -13.83 11.53
C ARG A 44 6.18 -13.03 10.78
N ILE A 45 7.39 -13.56 10.65
CA ILE A 45 8.48 -12.91 9.92
C ILE A 45 8.14 -12.83 8.43
N LEU A 46 7.69 -13.94 7.83
CA LEU A 46 7.30 -13.98 6.42
C LEU A 46 6.11 -13.08 6.13
N GLU A 47 5.10 -13.07 7.01
CA GLU A 47 3.93 -12.22 6.87
C GLU A 47 4.28 -10.73 7.01
N GLN A 48 5.19 -10.36 7.90
CA GLN A 48 5.71 -9.00 7.99
C GLN A 48 6.45 -8.59 6.70
N ALA A 49 7.35 -9.44 6.20
CA ALA A 49 8.11 -9.17 4.99
C ALA A 49 7.17 -9.01 3.78
N ARG A 50 6.19 -9.92 3.65
CA ARG A 50 5.15 -9.89 2.60
C ARG A 50 4.32 -8.60 2.68
N ALA A 51 3.80 -8.26 3.86
CA ALA A 51 2.99 -7.07 4.05
C ALA A 51 3.78 -5.79 3.72
N ILE A 52 5.06 -5.71 4.08
CA ILE A 52 5.93 -4.58 3.72
C ILE A 52 6.09 -4.49 2.19
N ALA A 53 6.45 -5.60 1.54
CA ALA A 53 6.66 -5.65 0.09
C ALA A 53 5.38 -5.28 -0.69
N GLN A 54 4.25 -5.92 -0.36
CA GLN A 54 2.97 -5.63 -1.01
C GLN A 54 2.53 -4.18 -0.79
N SER A 55 2.77 -3.62 0.40
CA SER A 55 2.44 -2.22 0.68
C SER A 55 3.31 -1.26 -0.13
N ASP A 56 4.59 -1.58 -0.36
CA ASP A 56 5.46 -0.79 -1.24
C ASP A 56 4.94 -0.77 -2.68
N ASP A 57 4.67 -1.95 -3.25
CA ASP A 57 4.14 -2.08 -4.61
C ASP A 57 2.80 -1.36 -4.78
N THR A 58 1.90 -1.51 -3.81
CA THR A 58 0.59 -0.85 -3.84
C THR A 58 0.74 0.67 -3.83
N ARG A 59 1.66 1.22 -3.03
CA ARG A 59 1.95 2.67 -3.02
C ARG A 59 2.54 3.12 -4.36
N GLN A 60 3.45 2.37 -4.95
CA GLN A 60 3.98 2.68 -6.29
C GLN A 60 2.87 2.72 -7.35
N LEU A 61 1.97 1.73 -7.35
CA LEU A 61 0.83 1.67 -8.26
C LEU A 61 -0.14 2.85 -8.05
N THR A 62 -0.42 3.22 -6.80
CA THR A 62 -1.23 4.41 -6.50
C THR A 62 -0.59 5.68 -7.04
N ALA A 63 0.73 5.86 -6.85
CA ALA A 63 1.44 7.03 -7.38
C ALA A 63 1.41 7.08 -8.92
N LEU A 64 1.57 5.94 -9.59
CA LEU A 64 1.44 5.82 -11.05
C LEU A 64 0.02 6.16 -11.52
N ALA A 65 -1.00 5.64 -10.84
CA ALA A 65 -2.40 5.91 -11.17
C ALA A 65 -2.71 7.41 -11.02
N ILE A 66 -2.24 8.03 -9.93
CA ILE A 66 -2.33 9.47 -9.72
C ILE A 66 -1.67 10.23 -10.87
N ALA A 67 -0.41 9.93 -11.20
CA ALA A 67 0.32 10.60 -12.28
C ALA A 67 -0.39 10.47 -13.63
N ALA A 68 -0.98 9.30 -13.91
CA ALA A 68 -1.71 9.03 -15.15
C ALA A 68 -3.00 9.86 -15.29
N THR A 69 -3.64 10.28 -14.19
CA THR A 69 -4.85 11.13 -14.26
C THR A 69 -4.56 12.49 -14.89
N ARG A 70 -3.31 12.97 -14.74
CA ARG A 70 -2.89 14.33 -15.09
C ARG A 70 -3.86 15.37 -14.49
N ALA A 71 -4.48 15.09 -13.35
CA ALA A 71 -5.45 16.00 -12.76
C ALA A 71 -4.77 17.31 -12.35
N ASP A 72 -5.52 18.40 -12.45
CA ASP A 72 -5.05 19.71 -11.99
C ASP A 72 -5.20 19.82 -10.46
N ILE A 73 -6.18 19.09 -9.89
CA ILE A 73 -6.42 18.98 -8.45
C ILE A 73 -6.67 17.51 -8.09
N ILE A 74 -6.06 17.07 -6.99
CA ILE A 74 -6.25 15.73 -6.41
C ILE A 74 -6.81 15.87 -5.01
N CYS A 75 -7.97 15.25 -4.78
CA CYS A 75 -8.59 15.15 -3.47
C CYS A 75 -8.31 13.78 -2.85
N MET A 76 -7.57 13.76 -1.75
CA MET A 76 -7.29 12.55 -0.98
C MET A 76 -8.38 12.30 0.07
N GLN A 77 -8.85 11.07 0.17
CA GLN A 77 -9.86 10.62 1.13
C GLN A 77 -9.25 9.61 2.10
N GLU A 78 -9.77 9.58 3.32
CA GLU A 78 -9.37 8.62 4.36
C GLU A 78 -7.87 8.65 4.66
N VAL A 79 -7.32 9.87 4.75
CA VAL A 79 -5.93 10.06 5.13
C VAL A 79 -5.78 9.75 6.63
N ASP A 80 -5.27 8.58 6.95
CA ASP A 80 -5.04 8.13 8.32
C ASP A 80 -4.09 9.05 9.11
N ASN A 81 -3.00 9.50 8.45
CA ASN A 81 -1.96 10.30 9.09
C ASN A 81 -1.26 11.21 8.07
N ILE A 82 -1.08 12.47 8.42
CA ILE A 82 -0.36 13.47 7.62
C ILE A 82 1.11 13.06 7.39
N GLU A 83 1.77 12.44 8.36
CA GLU A 83 3.16 12.00 8.18
C GLU A 83 3.28 10.86 7.16
N ALA A 84 2.29 9.95 7.12
CA ALA A 84 2.23 8.93 6.09
C ALA A 84 1.97 9.53 4.71
N LEU A 85 1.12 10.56 4.62
CA LEU A 85 0.86 11.28 3.38
C LEU A 85 2.13 11.99 2.86
N LYS A 86 2.88 12.67 3.73
CA LYS A 86 4.17 13.31 3.36
C LYS A 86 5.19 12.29 2.88
N ALA A 87 5.30 11.16 3.58
CA ALA A 87 6.19 10.07 3.19
C ALA A 87 5.80 9.48 1.83
N PHE A 88 4.49 9.33 1.58
CA PHE A 88 3.97 8.88 0.29
C PHE A 88 4.30 9.88 -0.84
N GLU A 89 4.03 11.17 -0.60
CA GLU A 89 4.30 12.25 -1.56
C GLU A 89 5.78 12.29 -1.95
N TYR A 90 6.69 12.33 -0.98
CA TYR A 90 8.12 12.41 -1.25
C TYR A 90 8.70 11.10 -1.80
N GLY A 91 8.27 9.96 -1.24
CA GLY A 91 8.82 8.64 -1.54
C GLY A 91 8.38 8.06 -2.88
N TYR A 92 7.17 8.39 -3.32
CA TYR A 92 6.53 7.77 -4.50
C TYR A 92 6.03 8.82 -5.49
N LEU A 93 5.21 9.78 -5.05
CA LEU A 93 4.53 10.70 -5.96
C LEU A 93 5.49 11.63 -6.70
N PHE A 94 6.43 12.24 -5.97
CA PHE A 94 7.41 13.16 -6.55
C PHE A 94 8.29 12.47 -7.59
N LYS A 95 8.64 11.20 -7.39
CA LYS A 95 9.42 10.42 -8.37
C LYS A 95 8.64 10.14 -9.66
N MET A 96 7.31 10.07 -9.59
CA MET A 96 6.46 9.76 -10.75
C MET A 96 6.01 11.01 -11.51
N ILE A 97 5.91 12.17 -10.84
CA ILE A 97 5.42 13.43 -11.43
C ILE A 97 6.58 14.40 -11.73
N GLY A 98 7.69 14.32 -11.00
CA GLY A 98 8.83 15.21 -11.12
C GLY A 98 9.70 14.94 -12.34
N GLN A 99 9.36 15.59 -13.46
CA GLN A 99 10.32 16.13 -14.43
C GLN A 99 10.26 17.66 -14.39
#